data_AF-A0A1Y3NQN5-F1
#
_entry.id   AF-A0A1Y3NQN5-F1
#
_cell.length_a   1.000
_cell.length_b   1.000
_cell.length_c   1.000
_cell.angle_alpha   90.00
_cell.angle_beta   90.00
_cell.angle_gamma   90.00
#
_symmetry.space_group_name_H-M   'P 1'
#
loop_
_entity.id
_entity.type
_entity.pdbx_description
1 polymer ?
#
loop_
_entity_poly.entity_id
_entity_poly.type
_entity_poly.pdbx_seq_one_letter_code
_entity_poly.pdbx_strand_id
1 'polypeptide(L)'
;MYGDYMLDVANGESKNGANIQIYSSYGGDAQQFIFLETSRSNVYVIGTKSSNGTKVLDVESASTSEGSNILQWDNGEKSNQTWTIEAVSAPSEEEINPPRPVSNFKYESNMQFREAPYAYQNPCQQAGRIVKESYNGINGGNSLLVYLPYGYDKNKQYNIFYLMHGGGENENTIFSNDVKLQNILDHQIMNGELEPLIVVTPTFNKCQAQTFYKEFRESVIPFVEGKYSTYAKSTSPSDIKASRMHRAYGGFSMGSASTWAVIINCLDICAYYMPLSGDNWEANGGYGKAKSVADAVNRFGLKKNEFFIFCATGSEDIAYPNMNPQMDEMKKMNPFVYTSDFSKGNFYYLVAPGKTHWWGYVKHYIYDALPSFFHEG
;
A
#
# COMPACT_ATOMS: atom_id res chain seq x y z
N MET A 1 -19.32 -1.21 19.29
CA MET A 1 -17.91 -0.77 19.33
C MET A 1 -17.91 0.66 18.81
N TYR A 2 -17.49 1.65 19.60
CA TYR A 2 -17.43 3.01 19.09
C TYR A 2 -16.31 3.10 18.04
N GLY A 3 -16.55 3.77 16.91
CA GLY A 3 -15.51 3.96 15.89
C GLY A 3 -14.33 4.80 16.40
N ASP A 4 -13.22 4.83 15.65
CA ASP A 4 -12.00 5.57 16.04
C ASP A 4 -12.23 7.08 16.24
N TYR A 5 -13.32 7.61 15.69
CA TYR A 5 -13.72 9.02 15.77
C TYR A 5 -15.20 9.18 16.13
N MET A 6 -15.54 10.30 16.78
CA MET A 6 -16.89 10.70 17.15
C MET A 6 -17.15 12.17 16.79
N LEU A 7 -18.43 12.53 16.68
CA LEU A 7 -18.85 13.93 16.71
C LEU A 7 -18.47 14.52 18.08
N ASP A 8 -17.92 15.73 18.10
CA ASP A 8 -17.32 16.33 19.28
C ASP A 8 -17.54 17.85 19.30
N VAL A 9 -17.87 18.41 20.46
CA VAL A 9 -17.82 19.86 20.69
C VAL A 9 -16.38 20.26 20.94
N ALA A 10 -15.81 21.10 20.09
CA ALA A 10 -14.40 21.47 20.17
C ALA A 10 -14.01 21.99 21.56
N ASN A 11 -12.98 21.37 22.13
CA ASN A 11 -12.48 21.61 23.49
C ASN A 11 -13.53 21.40 24.61
N GLY A 12 -14.66 20.75 24.32
CA GLY A 12 -15.76 20.55 25.26
C GLY A 12 -16.41 21.82 25.77
N GLU A 13 -16.26 22.94 25.05
CA GLU A 13 -16.71 24.25 25.53
C GLU A 13 -18.24 24.35 25.64
N SER A 14 -18.72 25.26 26.50
CA SER A 14 -20.14 25.60 26.65
C SER A 14 -20.41 27.04 26.20
N LYS A 15 -19.89 27.44 25.04
CA LYS A 15 -20.04 28.79 24.49
C LYS A 15 -20.64 28.77 23.09
N ASN A 16 -21.35 29.84 22.73
CA ASN A 16 -21.82 30.05 21.37
C ASN A 16 -20.62 30.12 20.42
N GLY A 17 -20.74 29.44 19.27
CA GLY A 17 -19.68 29.38 18.28
C GLY A 17 -18.59 28.35 18.58
N ALA A 18 -18.72 27.51 19.61
CA ALA A 18 -17.83 26.36 19.72
C ALA A 18 -18.10 25.40 18.56
N ASN A 19 -17.04 25.01 17.85
CA ASN A 19 -17.14 24.23 16.64
C ASN A 19 -17.62 22.80 16.92
N ILE A 20 -18.36 22.23 15.98
CA ILE A 20 -18.67 20.80 15.99
C ILE A 20 -17.70 20.13 15.02
N GLN A 21 -16.95 19.16 15.53
CA GLN A 21 -15.84 18.55 14.82
C GLN A 21 -15.91 17.02 14.87
N ILE A 22 -15.08 16.38 14.05
CA ILE A 22 -14.76 14.96 14.19
C ILE A 22 -13.49 14.88 15.03
N TYR A 23 -13.52 14.11 16.12
CA TYR A 23 -12.40 13.97 17.04
C TYR A 23 -12.21 12.52 17.48
N SER A 24 -11.00 12.18 17.93
CA SER A 24 -10.69 10.83 18.42
C SER A 24 -11.70 10.41 19.49
N SER A 25 -12.21 9.19 19.42
CA SER A 25 -13.21 8.72 20.37
C SER A 25 -12.63 8.59 21.79
N TYR A 26 -13.29 9.21 22.77
CA TYR A 26 -12.99 9.05 24.20
C TYR A 26 -14.26 9.03 25.08
N GLY A 27 -15.45 9.28 24.52
CA GLY A 27 -16.75 9.10 25.18
C GLY A 27 -17.10 10.15 26.24
N GLY A 28 -16.33 11.23 26.35
CA GLY A 28 -16.60 12.30 27.31
C GLY A 28 -17.79 13.18 26.92
N ASP A 29 -18.12 14.16 27.78
CA ASP A 29 -19.28 15.03 27.62
C ASP A 29 -19.30 15.81 26.29
N ALA A 30 -18.14 16.12 25.72
CA ALA A 30 -18.08 16.78 24.41
C ALA A 30 -18.59 15.89 23.25
N GLN A 31 -18.64 14.58 23.45
CA GLN A 31 -19.04 13.58 22.45
C GLN A 31 -20.44 13.01 22.71
N GLN A 32 -21.19 13.64 23.62
CA GLN A 32 -22.53 13.23 23.98
C GLN A 32 -23.56 14.27 23.51
N PHE A 33 -24.58 13.78 22.81
CA PHE A 33 -25.64 14.59 22.22
C PHE A 33 -27.00 14.00 22.56
N ILE A 34 -28.02 14.84 22.57
CA ILE A 34 -29.40 14.43 22.84
C ILE A 34 -30.35 15.04 21.81
N PHE A 35 -31.30 14.25 21.34
CA PHE A 35 -32.44 14.77 20.58
C PHE A 35 -33.45 15.38 21.55
N LEU A 36 -33.74 16.67 21.38
CA LEU A 36 -34.78 17.38 22.10
C LEU A 36 -35.96 17.59 21.15
N GLU A 37 -37.16 17.24 21.60
CA GLU A 37 -38.39 17.47 20.86
C GLU A 37 -38.66 18.98 20.71
N THR A 38 -39.13 19.38 19.53
CA THR A 38 -39.66 20.73 19.32
C THR A 38 -41.18 20.72 19.35
N SER A 39 -41.80 21.90 19.25
CA SER A 39 -43.26 22.02 19.07
C SER A 39 -43.80 21.37 17.78
N ARG A 40 -42.94 21.00 16.84
CA ARG A 40 -43.30 20.38 15.56
C ARG A 40 -43.03 18.87 15.60
N SER A 41 -44.03 18.09 15.19
CA SER A 41 -43.90 16.62 15.08
C SER A 41 -42.77 16.24 14.12
N ASN A 42 -41.95 15.24 14.50
CA ASN A 42 -40.78 14.75 13.76
C ASN A 42 -39.69 15.79 13.48
N VAL A 43 -39.66 16.90 14.22
CA VAL A 43 -38.62 17.92 14.13
C VAL A 43 -37.94 18.07 15.49
N TYR A 44 -36.62 17.98 15.48
CA TYR A 44 -35.79 17.95 16.68
C TYR A 44 -34.74 19.06 16.64
N VAL A 45 -34.28 19.46 17.82
CA VAL A 45 -32.97 20.11 17.96
C VAL A 45 -32.00 19.12 18.61
N ILE A 46 -30.71 19.22 18.30
CA ILE A 46 -29.69 18.30 18.81
C ILE A 46 -28.88 19.04 19.86
N GLY A 47 -29.18 18.77 21.13
CA GLY A 47 -28.53 19.41 22.28
C GLY A 47 -27.16 18.81 22.59
N THR A 48 -26.22 19.67 23.01
CA THR A 48 -24.87 19.24 23.41
C THR A 48 -24.79 18.98 24.91
N LYS A 49 -24.17 17.87 25.32
CA LYS A 49 -23.97 17.56 26.74
C LYS A 49 -23.01 18.56 27.41
N SER A 50 -22.00 19.06 26.70
CA SER A 50 -21.12 20.15 27.17
C SER A 50 -21.87 21.39 27.66
N SER A 51 -23.05 21.68 27.09
CA SER A 51 -23.89 22.81 27.50
C SER A 51 -25.05 22.41 28.42
N ASN A 52 -25.10 21.16 28.89
CA ASN A 52 -26.25 20.57 29.57
C ASN A 52 -27.56 20.73 28.77
N GLY A 53 -27.49 20.65 27.44
CA GLY A 53 -28.65 20.76 26.55
C GLY A 53 -29.18 22.19 26.36
N THR A 54 -28.49 23.21 26.86
CA THR A 54 -28.89 24.62 26.65
C THR A 54 -28.49 25.17 25.28
N LYS A 55 -27.51 24.53 24.63
CA LYS A 55 -27.06 24.82 23.26
C LYS A 55 -27.27 23.62 22.35
N VAL A 56 -27.50 23.92 21.09
CA VAL A 56 -27.87 22.95 20.05
C VAL A 56 -26.99 23.11 18.81
N LEU A 57 -26.92 22.07 17.98
CA LEU A 57 -26.31 22.14 16.65
C LEU A 57 -26.98 23.25 15.82
N ASP A 58 -26.17 24.13 15.25
CA ASP A 58 -26.57 25.32 14.51
C ASP A 58 -25.72 25.41 13.23
N VAL A 59 -26.39 25.53 12.08
CA VAL A 59 -25.72 25.83 10.81
C VAL A 59 -25.29 27.30 10.84
N GLU A 60 -23.99 27.53 10.77
CA GLU A 60 -23.38 28.84 10.97
C GLU A 60 -24.04 29.90 10.08
N SER A 61 -24.49 30.99 10.71
CA SER A 61 -25.15 32.12 10.04
C SER A 61 -26.40 31.74 9.23
N ALA A 62 -27.02 30.59 9.50
CA ALA A 62 -28.13 30.04 8.71
C ALA A 62 -27.80 29.90 7.21
N SER A 63 -26.52 29.67 6.89
CA SER A 63 -26.04 29.56 5.52
C SER A 63 -26.63 28.35 4.80
N THR A 64 -27.04 28.55 3.54
CA THR A 64 -27.50 27.48 2.65
C THR A 64 -26.41 27.03 1.66
N SER A 65 -25.19 27.54 1.80
CA SER A 65 -24.06 27.21 0.93
C SER A 65 -23.48 25.83 1.27
N GLU A 66 -23.02 25.10 0.26
CA GLU A 66 -22.27 23.87 0.47
C GLU A 66 -21.01 24.11 1.33
N GLY A 67 -20.70 23.17 2.22
CA GLY A 67 -19.56 23.29 3.13
C GLY A 67 -19.76 24.26 4.30
N SER A 68 -20.99 24.75 4.52
CA SER A 68 -21.31 25.58 5.69
C SER A 68 -20.99 24.85 6.99
N ASN A 69 -20.38 25.56 7.92
CA ASN A 69 -19.91 24.99 9.17
C ASN A 69 -21.08 24.68 10.12
N ILE A 70 -20.86 23.70 11.02
CA ILE A 70 -21.76 23.39 12.13
C ILE A 70 -21.06 23.76 13.43
N LEU A 71 -21.75 24.54 14.26
CA LEU A 71 -21.29 24.96 15.57
C LEU A 71 -22.41 24.75 16.59
N GLN A 72 -22.15 24.97 17.87
CA GLN A 72 -23.22 25.06 18.86
C GLN A 72 -23.64 26.51 19.11
N TRP A 73 -24.93 26.72 19.30
CA TRP A 73 -25.49 28.02 19.67
C TRP A 73 -26.64 27.85 20.67
N ASP A 74 -27.00 28.92 21.38
CA ASP A 74 -28.18 28.94 22.24
C ASP A 74 -29.41 28.45 21.47
N ASN A 75 -30.16 27.55 22.12
CA ASN A 75 -31.35 26.97 21.53
C ASN A 75 -32.44 28.04 21.38
N GLY A 76 -32.71 28.41 20.13
CA GLY A 76 -33.84 29.27 19.77
C GLY A 76 -34.84 28.58 18.85
N GLU A 77 -34.72 27.26 18.66
CA GLU A 77 -35.51 26.45 17.71
C GLU A 77 -35.63 27.07 16.30
N LYS A 78 -34.58 27.77 15.85
CA LYS A 78 -34.56 28.42 14.54
C LYS A 78 -34.47 27.38 13.42
N SER A 79 -34.81 27.78 12.19
CA SER A 79 -34.77 26.87 11.03
C SER A 79 -33.39 26.27 10.76
N ASN A 80 -32.30 26.97 11.12
CA ASN A 80 -30.92 26.48 11.02
C ASN A 80 -30.46 25.62 12.21
N GLN A 81 -31.35 25.36 13.17
CA GLN A 81 -31.09 24.56 14.37
C GLN A 81 -31.96 23.29 14.41
N THR A 82 -32.91 23.15 13.49
CA THR A 82 -33.94 22.12 13.51
C THR A 82 -33.71 21.07 12.44
N TRP A 83 -33.83 19.80 12.82
CA TRP A 83 -33.50 18.65 11.99
C TRP A 83 -34.69 17.69 11.92
N THR A 84 -34.93 17.14 10.74
CA THR A 84 -35.88 16.03 10.54
C THR A 84 -35.06 14.75 10.44
N ILE A 85 -35.47 13.70 11.17
CA ILE A 85 -34.84 12.39 11.06
C ILE A 85 -35.73 11.52 10.19
N GLU A 86 -35.19 11.06 9.08
CA GLU A 86 -35.87 10.17 8.15
C GLU A 86 -35.26 8.78 8.26
N ALA A 87 -36.12 7.77 8.35
CA ALA A 87 -35.68 6.39 8.31
C ALA A 87 -35.17 6.07 6.90
N VAL A 88 -33.86 5.94 6.76
CA VAL A 88 -33.24 5.33 5.59
C VAL A 88 -33.03 3.85 5.87
N SER A 89 -33.25 3.00 4.88
CA SER A 89 -32.72 1.63 4.93
C SER A 89 -31.22 1.73 5.13
N ALA A 90 -30.70 1.08 6.17
CA ALA A 90 -29.25 0.98 6.34
C ALA A 90 -28.66 0.42 5.04
N PRO A 91 -27.59 1.02 4.49
CA PRO A 91 -26.91 0.42 3.36
C PRO A 91 -26.57 -1.01 3.75
N SER A 92 -26.87 -1.94 2.86
CA SER A 92 -26.53 -3.35 3.04
C SER A 92 -25.04 -3.48 3.33
N GLU A 93 -24.63 -4.55 4.01
CA GLU A 93 -23.20 -4.81 4.24
C GLU A 93 -22.43 -4.87 2.90
N GLU A 94 -23.11 -5.20 1.81
CA GLU A 94 -22.64 -5.20 0.43
C GLU A 94 -22.57 -3.79 -0.20
N GLU A 95 -23.37 -2.82 0.27
CA GLU A 95 -23.25 -1.41 -0.12
C GLU A 95 -22.22 -0.66 0.73
N ILE A 96 -22.05 -1.07 2.00
CA ILE A 96 -21.01 -0.55 2.91
C ILE A 96 -19.64 -1.13 2.54
N ASN A 97 -19.61 -2.42 2.21
CA ASN A 97 -18.42 -3.19 1.83
C ASN A 97 -18.74 -4.02 0.57
N PRO A 98 -18.73 -3.41 -0.63
CA PRO A 98 -18.92 -4.15 -1.87
C PRO A 98 -17.99 -5.37 -1.93
N PRO A 99 -18.48 -6.55 -2.36
CA PRO A 99 -17.66 -7.73 -2.54
C PRO A 99 -16.52 -7.33 -3.45
N ARG A 100 -15.29 -7.60 -3.01
CA ARG A 100 -14.12 -7.30 -3.84
C ARG A 100 -14.30 -7.98 -5.19
N PRO A 101 -14.13 -7.25 -6.30
CA PRO A 101 -14.07 -7.89 -7.60
C PRO A 101 -12.97 -8.96 -7.54
N VAL A 102 -13.34 -10.20 -7.91
CA VAL A 102 -12.36 -11.25 -8.14
C VAL A 102 -11.44 -10.75 -9.25
N SER A 103 -10.12 -10.88 -9.05
CA SER A 103 -9.15 -10.39 -10.01
C SER A 103 -9.48 -10.90 -11.41
N ASN A 104 -9.62 -9.98 -12.36
CA ASN A 104 -9.84 -10.32 -13.76
C ASN A 104 -8.52 -10.52 -14.52
N PHE A 105 -7.40 -10.53 -13.80
CA PHE A 105 -6.07 -10.63 -14.36
C PHE A 105 -5.92 -11.89 -15.21
N LYS A 106 -5.31 -11.72 -16.38
CA LYS A 106 -4.90 -12.81 -17.26
C LYS A 106 -3.47 -12.59 -17.67
N TYR A 107 -2.69 -13.66 -17.62
CA TYR A 107 -1.33 -13.64 -18.13
C TYR A 107 -1.28 -13.32 -19.63
N GLU A 108 -0.32 -12.48 -20.00
CA GLU A 108 0.10 -12.24 -21.37
C GLU A 108 1.54 -12.75 -21.52
N SER A 109 1.86 -13.47 -22.59
CA SER A 109 3.20 -14.05 -22.77
C SER A 109 4.28 -13.02 -23.14
N ASN A 110 3.88 -11.83 -23.58
CA ASN A 110 4.77 -10.75 -24.03
C ASN A 110 4.17 -9.37 -23.70
N MET A 111 3.96 -9.12 -22.40
CA MET A 111 3.42 -7.88 -21.86
C MET A 111 4.13 -6.65 -22.42
N GLN A 112 3.35 -5.68 -22.89
CA GLN A 112 3.84 -4.38 -23.36
C GLN A 112 3.64 -3.33 -22.29
N PHE A 113 4.49 -2.30 -22.31
CA PHE A 113 4.41 -1.21 -21.35
C PHE A 113 3.13 -0.40 -21.60
N ARG A 114 2.41 -0.09 -20.52
CA ARG A 114 1.30 0.85 -20.52
C ARG A 114 1.36 1.70 -19.27
N GLU A 115 0.95 2.95 -19.40
CA GLU A 115 0.79 3.82 -18.25
C GLU A 115 -0.54 3.52 -17.56
N ALA A 116 -0.54 3.66 -16.23
CA ALA A 116 -1.79 3.70 -15.48
C ALA A 116 -2.64 4.87 -16.00
N PRO A 117 -3.97 4.71 -16.09
CA PRO A 117 -4.85 5.81 -16.49
C PRO A 117 -4.56 7.08 -15.68
N TYR A 118 -4.66 8.25 -16.31
CA TYR A 118 -4.33 9.52 -15.63
C TYR A 118 -5.10 9.72 -14.32
N ALA A 119 -6.36 9.24 -14.26
CA ALA A 119 -7.18 9.27 -13.06
C ALA A 119 -6.55 8.55 -11.85
N TYR A 120 -5.69 7.55 -12.08
CA TYR A 120 -5.04 6.77 -11.02
C TYR A 120 -3.93 7.57 -10.31
N GLN A 121 -3.61 8.77 -10.80
CA GLN A 121 -2.73 9.69 -10.09
C GLN A 121 -3.45 10.48 -8.99
N ASN A 122 -4.79 10.47 -8.99
CA ASN A 122 -5.63 11.16 -8.01
C ASN A 122 -6.10 10.22 -6.90
N PRO A 123 -6.42 10.73 -5.70
CA PRO A 123 -6.95 9.92 -4.61
C PRO A 123 -8.17 9.09 -5.04
N CYS A 124 -8.21 7.84 -4.59
CA CYS A 124 -9.31 6.91 -4.80
C CYS A 124 -10.34 7.04 -3.67
N GLN A 125 -11.62 6.74 -3.94
CA GLN A 125 -12.66 6.68 -2.90
C GLN A 125 -12.46 5.49 -1.96
N GLN A 126 -11.87 4.40 -2.45
CA GLN A 126 -11.50 3.22 -1.68
C GLN A 126 -10.01 3.26 -1.32
N ALA A 127 -9.61 4.28 -0.57
CA ALA A 127 -8.22 4.47 -0.20
C ALA A 127 -7.75 3.45 0.84
N GLY A 128 -6.61 2.80 0.58
CA GLY A 128 -5.89 2.00 1.56
C GLY A 128 -5.30 2.85 2.68
N ARG A 129 -4.99 2.22 3.81
CA ARG A 129 -4.40 2.89 4.97
C ARG A 129 -2.89 2.76 4.95
N ILE A 130 -2.17 3.88 4.96
CA ILE A 130 -0.71 3.88 5.16
C ILE A 130 -0.41 4.12 6.65
N VAL A 131 0.39 3.24 7.24
CA VAL A 131 0.82 3.32 8.64
C VAL A 131 2.33 3.50 8.67
N LYS A 132 2.79 4.53 9.40
CA LYS A 132 4.22 4.67 9.72
C LYS A 132 4.56 3.83 10.93
N GLU A 133 5.55 2.97 10.78
CA GLU A 133 6.03 2.08 11.84
C GLU A 133 7.48 2.37 12.17
N SER A 134 7.84 2.19 13.43
CA SER A 134 9.22 2.28 13.92
C SER A 134 9.59 0.98 14.62
N TYR A 135 10.80 0.48 14.35
CA TYR A 135 11.31 -0.77 14.90
C TYR A 135 12.81 -0.64 15.21
N ASN A 136 13.31 -1.50 16.09
CA ASN A 136 14.74 -1.65 16.34
C ASN A 136 15.22 -2.95 15.69
N GLY A 137 16.03 -2.83 14.64
CA GLY A 137 16.61 -3.96 13.92
C GLY A 137 18.11 -4.10 14.13
N ILE A 138 18.74 -4.98 13.36
CA ILE A 138 20.20 -5.22 13.42
C ILE A 138 21.04 -4.00 13.03
N ASN A 139 20.47 -3.05 12.29
CA ASN A 139 21.10 -1.78 11.91
C ASN A 139 20.67 -0.60 12.82
N GLY A 140 20.06 -0.90 13.98
CA GLY A 140 19.57 0.08 14.94
C GLY A 140 18.09 0.45 14.75
N GLY A 141 17.67 1.54 15.39
CA GLY A 141 16.32 2.08 15.26
C GLY A 141 16.07 2.65 13.86
N ASN A 142 14.99 2.18 13.23
CA ASN A 142 14.62 2.53 11.86
C ASN A 142 13.09 2.66 11.71
N SER A 143 12.63 3.08 10.54
CA SER A 143 11.20 3.22 10.23
C SER A 143 10.88 2.74 8.82
N LEU A 144 9.61 2.37 8.62
CA LEU A 144 9.06 1.94 7.34
C LEU A 144 7.60 2.39 7.24
N LEU A 145 7.05 2.42 6.03
CA LEU A 145 5.60 2.57 5.83
C LEU A 145 4.97 1.24 5.43
N VAL A 146 3.76 0.99 5.92
CA VAL A 146 2.93 -0.17 5.56
C VAL A 146 1.63 0.33 4.98
N TYR A 147 1.43 0.08 3.69
CA TYR A 147 0.15 0.21 3.01
C TYR A 147 -0.69 -1.04 3.28
N LEU A 148 -1.88 -0.83 3.84
CA LEU A 148 -2.92 -1.84 4.00
C LEU A 148 -4.01 -1.57 2.97
N PRO A 149 -4.45 -2.57 2.20
CA PRO A 149 -5.45 -2.36 1.18
C PRO A 149 -6.79 -1.94 1.79
N TYR A 150 -7.61 -1.21 1.04
CA TYR A 150 -8.96 -0.85 1.49
C TYR A 150 -9.75 -2.09 1.93
N GLY A 151 -10.42 -2.01 3.08
CA GLY A 151 -11.11 -3.16 3.69
C GLY A 151 -10.18 -4.24 4.23
N TYR A 152 -8.94 -3.92 4.61
CA TYR A 152 -8.04 -4.83 5.30
C TYR A 152 -8.70 -5.41 6.56
N ASP A 153 -8.74 -6.74 6.64
CA ASP A 153 -9.28 -7.52 7.76
C ASP A 153 -8.20 -8.45 8.29
N LYS A 154 -7.81 -8.29 9.56
CA LYS A 154 -6.78 -9.10 10.20
C LYS A 154 -7.10 -10.60 10.26
N ASN A 155 -8.35 -11.01 10.00
CA ASN A 155 -8.74 -12.42 9.95
C ASN A 155 -8.58 -13.04 8.55
N LYS A 156 -8.25 -12.24 7.53
CA LYS A 156 -7.89 -12.69 6.18
C LYS A 156 -6.38 -12.69 6.02
N GLN A 157 -5.86 -13.43 5.05
CA GLN A 157 -4.44 -13.46 4.72
C GLN A 157 -4.18 -12.69 3.43
N TYR A 158 -3.09 -11.93 3.40
CA TYR A 158 -2.74 -11.07 2.27
C TYR A 158 -1.35 -11.43 1.75
N ASN A 159 -1.18 -11.37 0.43
CA ASN A 159 0.14 -11.30 -0.17
C ASN A 159 0.86 -10.03 0.33
N ILE A 160 2.19 -10.05 0.32
CA ILE A 160 3.00 -8.93 0.78
C ILE A 160 4.13 -8.60 -0.19
N PHE A 161 4.25 -7.31 -0.53
CA PHE A 161 5.28 -6.79 -1.42
C PHE A 161 6.14 -5.75 -0.70
N TYR A 162 7.43 -6.04 -0.54
CA TYR A 162 8.41 -5.10 -0.01
C TYR A 162 9.05 -4.32 -1.16
N LEU A 163 8.95 -3.00 -1.14
CA LEU A 163 9.38 -2.14 -2.24
C LEU A 163 10.39 -1.09 -1.75
N MET A 164 11.62 -1.19 -2.24
CA MET A 164 12.74 -0.35 -1.83
C MET A 164 12.88 0.91 -2.69
N HIS A 165 13.18 2.03 -2.03
CA HIS A 165 13.46 3.32 -2.67
C HIS A 165 14.83 3.35 -3.39
N GLY A 166 15.10 4.43 -4.14
CA GLY A 166 16.36 4.69 -4.83
C GLY A 166 17.41 5.43 -3.99
N GLY A 167 18.54 5.79 -4.62
CA GLY A 167 19.62 6.51 -3.95
C GLY A 167 19.21 7.95 -3.56
N GLY A 168 19.55 8.38 -2.34
CA GLY A 168 19.18 9.71 -1.83
C GLY A 168 17.73 9.84 -1.36
N GLU A 169 16.95 8.76 -1.42
CA GLU A 169 15.56 8.70 -0.99
C GLU A 169 15.43 8.07 0.41
N ASN A 170 14.19 7.86 0.88
CA ASN A 170 13.92 7.24 2.17
C ASN A 170 12.58 6.46 2.16
N GLU A 171 12.21 5.89 3.31
CA GLU A 171 11.03 5.04 3.47
C GLU A 171 9.70 5.72 3.09
N ASN A 172 9.67 7.06 3.08
CA ASN A 172 8.47 7.85 2.80
C ASN A 172 8.31 8.20 1.31
N THR A 173 9.37 8.10 0.50
CA THR A 173 9.40 8.64 -0.87
C THR A 173 8.33 8.02 -1.77
N ILE A 174 8.17 6.70 -1.74
CA ILE A 174 7.27 5.96 -2.65
C ILE A 174 5.79 6.34 -2.44
N PHE A 175 5.41 6.73 -1.22
CA PHE A 175 4.06 7.20 -0.90
C PHE A 175 3.96 8.73 -0.77
N SER A 176 5.02 9.47 -1.10
CA SER A 176 5.03 10.93 -1.09
C SER A 176 4.24 11.51 -2.27
N ASN A 177 4.09 12.84 -2.27
CA ASN A 177 3.51 13.57 -3.40
C ASN A 177 4.33 13.46 -4.70
N ASP A 178 5.60 13.07 -4.62
CA ASP A 178 6.48 12.93 -5.79
C ASP A 178 6.19 11.66 -6.59
N VAL A 179 5.66 10.62 -5.92
CA VAL A 179 5.43 9.29 -6.52
C VAL A 179 3.94 8.93 -6.54
N LYS A 180 3.27 9.03 -5.39
CA LYS A 180 1.84 8.69 -5.20
C LYS A 180 1.48 7.25 -5.60
N LEU A 181 2.34 6.27 -5.30
CA LEU A 181 2.08 4.88 -5.68
C LEU A 181 0.79 4.34 -5.07
N GLN A 182 0.43 4.78 -3.86
CA GLN A 182 -0.80 4.38 -3.18
C GLN A 182 -2.07 4.64 -4.00
N ASN A 183 -2.11 5.75 -4.75
CA ASN A 183 -3.28 6.05 -5.58
C ASN A 183 -3.44 4.98 -6.68
N ILE A 184 -2.33 4.58 -7.32
CA ILE A 184 -2.34 3.51 -8.32
C ILE A 184 -2.82 2.20 -7.69
N LEU A 185 -2.28 1.82 -6.54
CA LEU A 185 -2.68 0.59 -5.83
C LEU A 185 -4.17 0.59 -5.49
N ASP A 186 -4.68 1.69 -4.95
CA ASP A 186 -6.09 1.83 -4.57
C ASP A 186 -7.02 1.65 -5.77
N HIS A 187 -6.72 2.31 -6.90
CA HIS A 187 -7.53 2.18 -8.10
C HIS A 187 -7.43 0.79 -8.73
N GLN A 188 -6.25 0.17 -8.77
CA GLN A 188 -6.12 -1.20 -9.28
C GLN A 188 -6.90 -2.21 -8.43
N ILE A 189 -6.87 -2.04 -7.10
CA ILE A 189 -7.62 -2.87 -6.15
C ILE A 189 -9.12 -2.65 -6.30
N MET A 190 -9.56 -1.38 -6.34
CA MET A 190 -10.98 -1.03 -6.50
C MET A 190 -11.56 -1.59 -7.80
N ASN A 191 -10.78 -1.56 -8.88
CA ASN A 191 -11.23 -2.00 -10.21
C ASN A 191 -11.00 -3.50 -10.48
N GLY A 192 -10.48 -4.26 -9.51
CA GLY A 192 -10.24 -5.69 -9.63
C GLY A 192 -9.09 -6.06 -10.58
N GLU A 193 -8.21 -5.12 -10.88
CA GLU A 193 -7.00 -5.34 -11.69
C GLU A 193 -5.86 -5.95 -10.86
N LEU A 194 -5.87 -5.70 -9.55
CA LEU A 194 -4.88 -6.18 -8.59
C LEU A 194 -5.57 -6.83 -7.40
N GLU A 195 -5.20 -8.08 -7.11
CA GLU A 195 -5.62 -8.70 -5.87
C GLU A 195 -5.03 -7.94 -4.67
N PRO A 196 -5.80 -7.68 -3.61
CA PRO A 196 -5.33 -6.71 -2.67
C PRO A 196 -4.30 -7.32 -1.74
N LEU A 197 -3.25 -6.56 -1.50
CA LEU A 197 -2.03 -7.00 -0.85
C LEU A 197 -1.51 -5.91 0.09
N ILE A 198 -0.63 -6.32 1.00
CA ILE A 198 0.14 -5.39 1.83
C ILE A 198 1.35 -4.91 1.01
N VAL A 199 1.63 -3.61 1.03
CA VAL A 199 2.87 -3.06 0.44
C VAL A 199 3.69 -2.37 1.52
N VAL A 200 4.96 -2.69 1.61
CA VAL A 200 5.87 -2.16 2.64
C VAL A 200 6.99 -1.41 1.98
N THR A 201 7.27 -0.19 2.42
CA THR A 201 8.39 0.63 1.93
C THR A 201 9.42 0.79 3.04
N PRO A 202 10.40 -0.14 3.16
CA PRO A 202 11.50 0.00 4.12
C PRO A 202 12.58 0.97 3.59
N THR A 203 13.67 1.12 4.35
CA THR A 203 14.83 1.92 3.92
C THR A 203 16.15 1.22 4.18
N PHE A 204 17.07 1.31 3.22
CA PHE A 204 18.46 0.88 3.40
C PHE A 204 19.35 1.95 4.04
N ASN A 205 18.85 3.13 4.44
CA ASN A 205 19.67 4.29 4.84
C ASN A 205 20.60 4.08 6.05
N LYS A 206 20.46 2.96 6.78
CA LYS A 206 21.35 2.55 7.88
C LYS A 206 22.38 1.49 7.48
N CYS A 207 22.39 1.05 6.23
CA CYS A 207 23.33 0.07 5.69
C CYS A 207 23.59 0.36 4.20
N GLN A 208 24.16 -0.61 3.47
CA GLN A 208 24.27 -0.52 2.02
C GLN A 208 23.06 -1.22 1.40
N ALA A 209 22.60 -0.75 0.24
CA ALA A 209 21.50 -1.38 -0.49
C ALA A 209 21.73 -2.90 -0.68
N GLN A 210 22.96 -3.30 -1.00
CA GLN A 210 23.38 -4.70 -1.19
C GLN A 210 23.42 -5.53 0.10
N THR A 211 23.46 -4.91 1.28
CA THR A 211 23.52 -5.63 2.57
C THR A 211 22.21 -5.55 3.36
N PHE A 212 21.24 -4.78 2.90
CA PHE A 212 19.91 -4.67 3.52
C PHE A 212 19.18 -6.01 3.65
N TYR A 213 19.47 -7.00 2.79
CA TYR A 213 18.85 -8.33 2.89
C TYR A 213 19.03 -8.97 4.28
N LYS A 214 20.09 -8.63 5.02
CA LYS A 214 20.28 -9.12 6.40
C LYS A 214 19.19 -8.59 7.33
N GLU A 215 18.96 -7.28 7.30
CA GLU A 215 17.92 -6.63 8.09
C GLU A 215 16.53 -7.03 7.62
N PHE A 216 16.34 -7.20 6.31
CA PHE A 216 15.12 -7.72 5.73
C PHE A 216 14.72 -9.07 6.36
N ARG A 217 15.66 -10.01 6.43
CA ARG A 217 15.47 -11.34 7.02
C ARG A 217 15.29 -11.31 8.53
N GLU A 218 16.19 -10.62 9.23
CA GLU A 218 16.34 -10.76 10.68
C GLU A 218 15.45 -9.80 11.47
N SER A 219 14.98 -8.72 10.84
CA SER A 219 14.24 -7.65 11.53
C SER A 219 12.94 -7.28 10.83
N VAL A 220 12.98 -6.94 9.54
CA VAL A 220 11.81 -6.36 8.85
C VAL A 220 10.68 -7.36 8.67
N ILE A 221 10.96 -8.56 8.14
CA ILE A 221 9.93 -9.60 8.00
C ILE A 221 9.32 -9.96 9.36
N PRO A 222 10.12 -10.33 10.40
CA PRO A 222 9.57 -10.65 11.71
C PRO A 222 8.76 -9.50 12.34
N PHE A 223 9.19 -8.26 12.15
CA PHE A 223 8.48 -7.09 12.68
C PHE A 223 7.13 -6.88 11.99
N VAL A 224 7.12 -6.83 10.66
CA VAL A 224 5.91 -6.52 9.89
C VAL A 224 4.92 -7.69 9.95
N GLU A 225 5.37 -8.90 9.65
CA GLU A 225 4.49 -10.08 9.56
C GLU A 225 4.14 -10.66 10.93
N GLY A 226 4.80 -10.20 12.01
CA GLY A 226 4.34 -10.44 13.37
C GLY A 226 3.18 -9.53 13.79
N LYS A 227 2.92 -8.45 13.04
CA LYS A 227 1.90 -7.43 13.35
C LYS A 227 0.73 -7.44 12.37
N TYR A 228 0.97 -7.70 11.09
CA TYR A 228 -0.04 -7.72 10.04
C TYR A 228 -0.26 -9.13 9.50
N SER A 229 -1.48 -9.40 9.06
CA SER A 229 -1.91 -10.72 8.63
C SER A 229 -1.44 -11.02 7.20
N THR A 230 -0.39 -11.83 7.11
CA THR A 230 0.10 -12.40 5.85
C THR A 230 -0.19 -13.90 5.80
N TYR A 231 0.36 -14.58 4.80
CA TYR A 231 0.34 -16.05 4.76
C TYR A 231 1.33 -16.71 5.75
N ALA A 232 2.22 -15.95 6.39
CA ALA A 232 3.08 -16.47 7.45
C ALA A 232 2.24 -16.78 8.70
N LYS A 233 2.24 -18.04 9.15
CA LYS A 233 1.51 -18.44 10.38
C LYS A 233 2.11 -17.85 11.64
N SER A 234 3.43 -17.65 11.63
CA SER A 234 4.19 -16.95 12.66
C SER A 234 5.46 -16.38 12.04
N THR A 235 6.27 -15.71 12.85
CA THR A 235 7.57 -15.16 12.46
C THR A 235 8.72 -16.14 12.70
N SER A 236 8.42 -17.42 12.95
CA SER A 236 9.43 -18.47 13.00
C SER A 236 10.12 -18.62 11.63
N PRO A 237 11.42 -18.98 11.58
CA PRO A 237 12.11 -19.18 10.31
C PRO A 237 11.43 -20.20 9.39
N SER A 238 10.80 -21.24 9.95
CA SER A 238 10.07 -22.26 9.19
C SER A 238 8.78 -21.72 8.57
N ASP A 239 8.02 -20.90 9.30
CA ASP A 239 6.75 -20.35 8.80
C ASP A 239 6.98 -19.23 7.77
N ILE A 240 8.01 -18.40 7.96
CA ILE A 240 8.44 -17.41 6.97
C ILE A 240 8.85 -18.10 5.66
N LYS A 241 9.62 -19.19 5.76
CA LYS A 241 10.00 -20.02 4.60
C LYS A 241 8.77 -20.67 3.95
N ALA A 242 7.83 -21.19 4.74
CA ALA A 242 6.63 -21.84 4.24
C ALA A 242 5.71 -20.87 3.48
N SER A 243 5.69 -19.59 3.83
CA SER A 243 4.86 -18.57 3.17
C SER A 243 5.56 -17.82 2.02
N ARG A 244 6.74 -18.26 1.58
CA ARG A 244 7.56 -17.55 0.58
C ARG A 244 6.86 -17.25 -0.75
N MET A 245 5.90 -18.08 -1.17
CA MET A 245 5.12 -17.88 -2.41
C MET A 245 4.16 -16.70 -2.32
N HIS A 246 3.93 -16.16 -1.12
CA HIS A 246 3.07 -14.99 -0.89
C HIS A 246 3.88 -13.73 -0.55
N ARG A 247 5.20 -13.75 -0.82
CA ARG A 247 6.12 -12.67 -0.53
C ARG A 247 6.90 -12.25 -1.78
N ALA A 248 6.90 -10.95 -2.03
CA ALA A 248 7.65 -10.32 -3.11
C ALA A 248 8.61 -9.25 -2.58
N TYR A 249 9.69 -9.01 -3.32
CA TYR A 249 10.62 -7.91 -3.08
C TYR A 249 10.96 -7.18 -4.39
N GLY A 250 10.95 -5.86 -4.38
CA GLY A 250 11.31 -5.05 -5.52
C GLY A 250 11.96 -3.74 -5.11
N GLY A 251 12.41 -2.97 -6.09
CA GLY A 251 12.98 -1.65 -5.80
C GLY A 251 13.54 -0.96 -7.02
N PHE A 252 13.64 0.36 -6.91
CA PHE A 252 14.09 1.24 -7.99
C PHE A 252 15.56 1.66 -7.83
N SER A 253 16.33 1.68 -8.92
CA SER A 253 17.70 2.21 -8.94
C SER A 253 18.60 1.47 -7.94
N MET A 254 19.15 2.13 -6.91
CA MET A 254 19.85 1.43 -5.81
C MET A 254 18.96 0.41 -5.08
N GLY A 255 17.65 0.63 -5.03
CA GLY A 255 16.67 -0.37 -4.56
C GLY A 255 16.59 -1.61 -5.46
N SER A 256 16.90 -1.48 -6.76
CA SER A 256 17.04 -2.64 -7.64
C SER A 256 18.31 -3.42 -7.34
N ALA A 257 19.43 -2.75 -7.07
CA ALA A 257 20.65 -3.42 -6.57
C ALA A 257 20.37 -4.17 -5.25
N SER A 258 19.57 -3.57 -4.36
CA SER A 258 19.06 -4.25 -3.15
C SER A 258 18.22 -5.48 -3.51
N THR A 259 17.33 -5.38 -4.50
CA THR A 259 16.49 -6.49 -4.97
C THR A 259 17.34 -7.67 -5.47
N TRP A 260 18.40 -7.41 -6.26
CA TRP A 260 19.31 -8.46 -6.71
C TRP A 260 20.05 -9.15 -5.55
N ALA A 261 20.50 -8.37 -4.55
CA ALA A 261 21.09 -8.95 -3.36
C ALA A 261 20.09 -9.79 -2.55
N VAL A 262 18.81 -9.37 -2.48
CA VAL A 262 17.73 -10.15 -1.87
C VAL A 262 17.46 -11.43 -2.67
N ILE A 263 17.44 -11.40 -4.01
CA ILE A 263 17.34 -12.62 -4.82
C ILE A 263 18.47 -13.59 -4.46
N ILE A 264 19.71 -13.13 -4.46
CA ILE A 264 20.88 -14.00 -4.24
C ILE A 264 20.86 -14.62 -2.83
N ASN A 265 20.32 -13.93 -1.83
CA ASN A 265 20.44 -14.32 -0.42
C ASN A 265 19.13 -14.75 0.25
N CYS A 266 17.96 -14.59 -0.40
CA CYS A 266 16.65 -14.76 0.24
C CYS A 266 15.63 -15.55 -0.59
N LEU A 267 16.08 -16.33 -1.56
CA LEU A 267 15.21 -17.22 -2.34
C LEU A 267 14.47 -18.25 -1.48
N ASP A 268 14.95 -18.60 -0.30
CA ASP A 268 14.24 -19.48 0.65
C ASP A 268 13.04 -18.82 1.33
N ILE A 269 12.93 -17.49 1.32
CA ILE A 269 11.86 -16.76 2.02
C ILE A 269 11.08 -15.79 1.13
N CYS A 270 11.45 -15.62 -0.13
CA CYS A 270 10.75 -14.75 -1.08
C CYS A 270 10.72 -15.45 -2.44
N ALA A 271 9.62 -15.37 -3.16
CA ALA A 271 9.46 -16.04 -4.46
C ALA A 271 9.42 -15.06 -5.63
N TYR A 272 8.84 -13.87 -5.44
CA TYR A 272 8.61 -12.91 -6.52
C TYR A 272 9.54 -11.72 -6.40
N TYR A 273 10.09 -11.26 -7.53
CA TYR A 273 11.07 -10.19 -7.53
C TYR A 273 10.83 -9.17 -8.63
N MET A 274 10.96 -7.89 -8.28
CA MET A 274 10.74 -6.77 -9.21
C MET A 274 11.91 -5.77 -9.21
N PRO A 275 13.04 -6.09 -9.87
CA PRO A 275 14.15 -5.16 -10.06
C PRO A 275 13.78 -4.07 -11.08
N LEU A 276 13.77 -2.80 -10.67
CA LEU A 276 13.35 -1.66 -11.49
C LEU A 276 14.52 -0.70 -11.74
N SER A 277 14.93 -0.55 -13.00
CA SER A 277 15.99 0.40 -13.41
C SER A 277 17.28 0.28 -12.58
N GLY A 278 17.78 -0.94 -12.37
CA GLY A 278 19.12 -1.18 -11.83
C GLY A 278 19.56 -2.63 -11.99
N ASP A 279 20.84 -2.84 -12.23
CA ASP A 279 21.46 -4.15 -12.48
C ASP A 279 22.00 -4.79 -11.19
N ASN A 280 22.39 -6.06 -11.30
CA ASN A 280 22.96 -6.83 -10.20
C ASN A 280 24.42 -6.41 -9.94
N TRP A 281 24.71 -5.96 -8.72
CA TRP A 281 26.06 -5.52 -8.29
C TRP A 281 26.85 -6.60 -7.54
N GLU A 282 26.32 -7.81 -7.38
CA GLU A 282 27.01 -8.94 -6.72
C GLU A 282 28.04 -9.63 -7.64
N ALA A 283 28.08 -9.25 -8.92
CA ALA A 283 29.04 -9.80 -9.88
C ALA A 283 29.32 -8.82 -11.04
N ASN A 284 30.37 -9.11 -11.80
CA ASN A 284 30.82 -8.27 -12.92
C ASN A 284 30.40 -8.84 -14.28
N GLY A 285 30.10 -7.95 -15.22
CA GLY A 285 29.69 -8.29 -16.59
C GLY A 285 28.31 -8.96 -16.69
N GLY A 286 27.69 -8.91 -17.87
CA GLY A 286 26.35 -9.48 -18.09
C GLY A 286 26.27 -10.96 -17.69
N TYR A 287 27.25 -11.76 -18.14
CA TYR A 287 27.30 -13.20 -17.84
C TYR A 287 27.51 -13.50 -16.36
N GLY A 288 28.46 -12.84 -15.70
CA GLY A 288 28.75 -13.06 -14.28
C GLY A 288 27.55 -12.72 -13.40
N LYS A 289 26.85 -11.62 -13.73
CA LYS A 289 25.60 -11.21 -13.08
C LYS A 289 24.51 -12.25 -13.26
N ALA A 290 24.22 -12.69 -14.48
CA ALA A 290 23.23 -13.73 -14.75
C ALA A 290 23.56 -15.05 -14.03
N LYS A 291 24.84 -15.47 -14.10
CA LYS A 291 25.33 -16.69 -13.47
C LYS A 291 25.16 -16.67 -11.96
N SER A 292 25.44 -15.54 -11.29
CA SER A 292 25.29 -15.43 -9.84
C SER A 292 23.85 -15.69 -9.36
N VAL A 293 22.85 -15.30 -10.17
CA VAL A 293 21.43 -15.57 -9.88
C VAL A 293 21.10 -17.05 -10.12
N ALA A 294 21.55 -17.62 -11.24
CA ALA A 294 21.35 -19.04 -11.52
C ALA A 294 22.01 -19.95 -10.46
N ASP A 295 23.23 -19.61 -10.03
CA ASP A 295 23.94 -20.31 -8.96
C ASP A 295 23.20 -20.19 -7.62
N ALA A 296 22.58 -19.04 -7.33
CA ALA A 296 21.76 -18.88 -6.13
C ALA A 296 20.52 -19.80 -6.19
N VAL A 297 19.79 -19.83 -7.30
CA VAL A 297 18.65 -20.74 -7.47
C VAL A 297 19.06 -22.21 -7.28
N ASN A 298 20.18 -22.62 -7.88
CA ASN A 298 20.72 -23.97 -7.71
C ASN A 298 21.11 -24.27 -6.25
N ARG A 299 21.74 -23.30 -5.56
CA ARG A 299 22.13 -23.43 -4.14
C ARG A 299 20.92 -23.62 -3.23
N PHE A 300 19.80 -22.95 -3.52
CA PHE A 300 18.55 -23.12 -2.77
C PHE A 300 17.74 -24.34 -3.23
N GLY A 301 18.11 -24.99 -4.33
CA GLY A 301 17.46 -26.19 -4.84
C GLY A 301 16.05 -25.95 -5.38
N LEU A 302 15.75 -24.73 -5.85
CA LEU A 302 14.41 -24.36 -6.30
C LEU A 302 14.14 -24.82 -7.75
N LYS A 303 12.89 -25.19 -8.00
CA LYS A 303 12.34 -25.48 -9.33
C LYS A 303 11.97 -24.19 -10.05
N LYS A 304 11.78 -24.29 -11.37
CA LYS A 304 11.47 -23.14 -12.23
C LYS A 304 10.17 -22.43 -11.87
N ASN A 305 9.20 -23.14 -11.29
CA ASN A 305 7.91 -22.60 -10.85
C ASN A 305 7.88 -22.17 -9.38
N GLU A 306 9.06 -22.02 -8.74
CA GLU A 306 9.17 -21.63 -7.32
C GLU A 306 9.86 -20.27 -7.14
N PHE A 307 10.18 -19.56 -8.22
CA PHE A 307 10.70 -18.19 -8.17
C PHE A 307 10.33 -17.47 -9.46
N PHE A 308 10.11 -16.16 -9.39
CA PHE A 308 9.63 -15.35 -10.51
C PHE A 308 10.31 -13.98 -10.48
N ILE A 309 10.84 -13.52 -11.62
CA ILE A 309 11.58 -12.27 -11.74
C ILE A 309 10.97 -11.45 -12.87
N PHE A 310 10.36 -10.31 -12.54
CA PHE A 310 9.88 -9.33 -13.50
C PHE A 310 10.76 -8.09 -13.41
N CYS A 311 11.69 -7.95 -14.35
CA CYS A 311 12.52 -6.76 -14.48
C CYS A 311 11.81 -5.69 -15.32
N ALA A 312 12.01 -4.42 -15.00
CA ALA A 312 11.57 -3.33 -15.87
C ALA A 312 12.53 -2.14 -15.85
N THR A 313 12.61 -1.42 -16.96
CA THR A 313 13.31 -0.13 -17.07
C THR A 313 12.78 0.67 -18.27
N GLY A 314 13.24 1.90 -18.44
CA GLY A 314 12.99 2.69 -19.65
C GLY A 314 14.10 2.53 -20.70
N SER A 315 13.77 2.70 -21.99
CA SER A 315 14.77 2.62 -23.06
C SER A 315 15.79 3.77 -23.06
N GLU A 316 15.45 4.89 -22.41
CA GLU A 316 16.31 6.06 -22.22
C GLU A 316 16.77 6.21 -20.76
N ASP A 317 16.56 5.18 -19.96
CA ASP A 317 16.99 5.12 -18.57
C ASP A 317 18.50 4.84 -18.50
N ILE A 318 19.21 5.57 -17.63
CA ILE A 318 20.67 5.40 -17.42
C ILE A 318 21.05 3.99 -16.95
N ALA A 319 20.12 3.22 -16.39
CA ALA A 319 20.33 1.85 -15.96
C ALA A 319 20.26 0.85 -17.13
N TYR A 320 19.58 1.20 -18.23
CA TYR A 320 19.37 0.30 -19.37
C TYR A 320 20.67 -0.30 -19.93
N PRO A 321 21.76 0.47 -20.16
CA PRO A 321 23.01 -0.09 -20.69
C PRO A 321 23.67 -1.14 -19.79
N ASN A 322 23.43 -1.10 -18.48
CA ASN A 322 23.98 -2.08 -17.53
C ASN A 322 23.03 -3.25 -17.28
N MET A 323 21.71 -3.00 -17.29
CA MET A 323 20.70 -4.05 -17.16
C MET A 323 20.64 -4.95 -18.39
N ASN A 324 20.64 -4.38 -19.59
CA ASN A 324 20.36 -5.13 -20.82
C ASN A 324 21.34 -6.32 -21.03
N PRO A 325 22.66 -6.15 -20.87
CA PRO A 325 23.59 -7.28 -20.97
C PRO A 325 23.36 -8.39 -19.94
N GLN A 326 22.93 -8.06 -18.73
CA GLN A 326 22.57 -9.07 -17.73
C GLN A 326 21.29 -9.82 -18.14
N MET A 327 20.25 -9.10 -18.57
CA MET A 327 18.98 -9.73 -18.97
C MET A 327 19.16 -10.63 -20.19
N ASP A 328 19.97 -10.22 -21.16
CA ASP A 328 20.25 -11.01 -22.35
C ASP A 328 21.00 -12.32 -22.04
N GLU A 329 21.84 -12.33 -21.01
CA GLU A 329 22.47 -13.56 -20.53
C GLU A 329 21.51 -14.42 -19.70
N MET A 330 20.66 -13.82 -18.86
CA MET A 330 19.61 -14.56 -18.13
C MET A 330 18.65 -15.28 -19.10
N LYS A 331 18.23 -14.64 -20.21
CA LYS A 331 17.35 -15.27 -21.22
C LYS A 331 17.90 -16.57 -21.80
N LYS A 332 19.22 -16.74 -21.82
CA LYS A 332 19.91 -17.91 -22.40
C LYS A 332 20.21 -19.00 -21.37
N MET A 333 19.97 -18.75 -20.09
CA MET A 333 20.51 -19.54 -18.99
C MET A 333 19.41 -20.31 -18.24
N ASN A 334 19.65 -21.59 -17.96
CA ASN A 334 18.84 -22.33 -16.98
C ASN A 334 19.16 -21.76 -15.58
N PRO A 335 18.17 -21.42 -14.74
CA PRO A 335 16.79 -21.91 -14.73
C PRO A 335 15.72 -20.96 -15.29
N PHE A 336 16.09 -19.91 -16.02
CA PHE A 336 15.15 -18.91 -16.49
C PHE A 336 14.38 -19.37 -17.73
N VAL A 337 13.08 -19.08 -17.75
CA VAL A 337 12.15 -19.32 -18.87
C VAL A 337 11.48 -18.00 -19.17
N TYR A 338 11.87 -17.40 -20.31
CA TYR A 338 11.51 -16.03 -20.64
C TYR A 338 10.08 -15.92 -21.18
N THR A 339 9.18 -15.33 -20.39
CA THR A 339 7.78 -15.02 -20.73
C THR A 339 7.18 -14.21 -19.56
N SER A 340 6.27 -13.29 -19.84
CA SER A 340 5.47 -12.60 -18.81
C SER A 340 4.31 -13.44 -18.30
N ASP A 341 4.01 -14.55 -18.98
CA ASP A 341 3.05 -15.56 -18.53
C ASP A 341 3.72 -16.49 -17.51
N PHE A 342 3.59 -16.17 -16.22
CA PHE A 342 4.22 -16.93 -15.13
C PHE A 342 3.61 -18.31 -14.90
N SER A 343 2.45 -18.62 -15.50
CA SER A 343 1.97 -20.01 -15.56
C SER A 343 2.83 -20.91 -16.47
N LYS A 344 3.67 -20.31 -17.32
CA LYS A 344 4.53 -21.01 -18.30
C LYS A 344 6.03 -20.74 -18.14
N GLY A 345 6.41 -19.72 -17.38
CA GLY A 345 7.80 -19.37 -17.16
C GLY A 345 7.99 -18.51 -15.92
N ASN A 346 9.13 -17.84 -15.82
CA ASN A 346 9.52 -17.23 -14.56
C ASN A 346 10.41 -15.99 -14.68
N PHE A 347 10.66 -15.53 -15.91
CA PHE A 347 11.52 -14.40 -16.12
C PHE A 347 10.95 -13.51 -17.21
N TYR A 348 10.82 -12.22 -16.93
CA TYR A 348 10.46 -11.23 -17.94
C TYR A 348 11.26 -9.95 -17.75
N TYR A 349 11.45 -9.23 -18.85
CA TYR A 349 12.15 -7.95 -18.87
C TYR A 349 11.39 -6.98 -19.77
N LEU A 350 10.71 -6.03 -19.14
CA LEU A 350 9.94 -4.97 -19.77
C LEU A 350 10.86 -3.76 -20.04
N VAL A 351 10.83 -3.23 -21.25
CA VAL A 351 11.54 -2.01 -21.63
C VAL A 351 10.54 -0.98 -22.13
N ALA A 352 10.30 0.06 -21.34
CA ALA A 352 9.34 1.10 -21.65
C ALA A 352 9.94 2.12 -22.65
N PRO A 353 9.36 2.28 -23.86
CA PRO A 353 9.93 3.16 -24.88
C PRO A 353 9.94 4.64 -24.44
N GLY A 354 11.08 5.30 -24.62
CA GLY A 354 11.28 6.74 -24.35
C GLY A 354 11.23 7.13 -22.86
N LYS A 355 11.20 6.16 -21.94
CA LYS A 355 11.13 6.44 -20.51
C LYS A 355 12.52 6.57 -19.91
N THR A 356 12.66 7.49 -18.96
CA THR A 356 13.93 7.87 -18.32
C THR A 356 13.95 7.44 -16.85
N HIS A 357 15.07 7.70 -16.17
CA HIS A 357 15.33 7.30 -14.77
C HIS A 357 14.56 8.14 -13.74
N TRP A 358 13.24 7.99 -13.70
CA TRP A 358 12.36 8.80 -12.86
C TRP A 358 11.13 8.03 -12.34
N TRP A 359 10.80 8.21 -11.06
CA TRP A 359 9.62 7.60 -10.43
C TRP A 359 8.30 7.89 -11.15
N GLY A 360 8.19 9.04 -11.82
CA GLY A 360 7.01 9.37 -12.63
C GLY A 360 6.72 8.31 -13.71
N TYR A 361 7.74 7.60 -14.20
CA TYR A 361 7.59 6.46 -15.09
C TYR A 361 7.64 5.12 -14.37
N VAL A 362 8.53 4.96 -13.39
CA VAL A 362 8.77 3.67 -12.71
C VAL A 362 7.54 3.15 -11.97
N LYS A 363 6.70 4.05 -11.43
CA LYS A 363 5.42 3.65 -10.80
C LYS A 363 4.48 2.92 -11.77
N HIS A 364 4.60 3.19 -13.08
CA HIS A 364 3.83 2.50 -14.12
C HIS A 364 4.37 1.11 -14.43
N TYR A 365 5.66 0.85 -14.17
CA TYR A 365 6.19 -0.51 -14.26
C TYR A 365 5.59 -1.41 -13.18
N ILE A 366 5.36 -0.85 -11.99
CA ILE A 366 4.69 -1.56 -10.88
C ILE A 366 3.21 -1.80 -11.23
N TYR A 367 2.53 -0.81 -11.77
CA TYR A 367 1.16 -0.95 -12.29
C TYR A 367 1.02 -2.14 -13.26
N ASP A 368 1.98 -2.30 -14.17
CA ASP A 368 1.98 -3.40 -15.15
C ASP A 368 2.36 -4.75 -14.55
N ALA A 369 3.43 -4.78 -13.76
CA ALA A 369 4.05 -6.02 -13.32
C ALA A 369 3.36 -6.63 -12.08
N LEU A 370 2.94 -5.82 -11.12
CA LEU A 370 2.43 -6.32 -9.83
C LEU A 370 1.19 -7.23 -9.95
N PRO A 371 0.22 -6.95 -10.86
CA PRO A 371 -0.89 -7.86 -11.12
C PRO A 371 -0.50 -9.28 -11.52
N SER A 372 0.72 -9.50 -12.05
CA SER A 372 1.20 -10.83 -12.46
C SER A 372 1.73 -11.70 -11.32
N PHE A 373 1.90 -11.14 -10.13
CA PHE A 373 2.50 -11.83 -8.99
C PHE A 373 1.45 -12.60 -8.18
N PHE A 374 1.92 -13.63 -7.47
CA PHE A 374 1.20 -14.39 -6.44
C PHE A 374 0.07 -15.32 -6.90
N HIS A 375 -0.03 -15.62 -8.21
CA HIS A 375 -0.99 -16.61 -8.73
C HIS A 375 -0.44 -18.04 -8.82
N GLU A 376 0.89 -18.18 -8.66
CA GLU A 376 1.57 -19.47 -8.71
C GLU A 376 1.96 -19.85 -7.28
N GLY A 377 1.25 -20.78 -6.64
CA GLY A 377 1.53 -21.14 -5.23
C GLY A 377 0.45 -21.99 -4.59
#